data_AF-A0A2N5ZRJ9-F1
#
_entry.id   AF-A0A2N5ZRJ9-F1
#
_cell.length_a   1.000
_cell.length_b   1.000
_cell.length_c   1.000
_cell.angle_alpha   90.00
_cell.angle_beta   90.00
_cell.angle_gamma   90.00
#
_symmetry.space_group_name_H-M   'P 1'
#
loop_
_entity.id
_entity.type
_entity.pdbx_description
1 polymer ?
#
loop_
_entity_poly.entity_id
_entity_poly.type
_entity_poly.pdbx_seq_one_letter_code
_entity_poly.pdbx_strand_id
1 'polypeptide(L)' 'MKTLKCDLCDHEVRAETFEDWMELLKPHCSKEHSEFMNMQAKKPKEEQMAEIQKWMNDNKKRFDDQPID' A
#
# COMPACT_ATOMS: atom_id res chain seq x y z
N MET A 1 -4.02 -17.46 4.20
CA MET A 1 -3.30 -16.16 3.96
C MET A 1 -4.20 -15.26 3.13
N LYS A 2 -3.94 -13.95 3.03
CA LYS A 2 -4.74 -13.08 2.15
C LYS A 2 -3.88 -12.53 1.01
N THR A 3 -4.48 -12.39 -0.16
CA THR A 3 -3.84 -11.86 -1.37
C THR A 3 -4.45 -10.49 -1.69
N LEU A 4 -3.64 -9.43 -1.79
CA LEU A 4 -4.11 -8.11 -2.20
C LEU A 4 -3.16 -7.46 -3.21
N LYS A 5 -3.73 -6.86 -4.26
CA LYS A 5 -3.01 -6.16 -5.33
C LYS A 5 -2.51 -4.79 -4.90
N CYS A 6 -1.38 -4.38 -5.49
CA CYS A 6 -0.91 -3.00 -5.50
C CYS A 6 -1.98 -2.07 -6.11
N ASP A 7 -2.02 -0.81 -5.67
CA ASP A 7 -2.98 0.18 -6.18
C ASP A 7 -2.56 0.81 -7.50
N LEU A 8 -1.28 0.68 -7.82
CA LEU A 8 -0.65 1.33 -8.97
C LEU A 8 -0.46 0.36 -10.14
N CYS A 9 -0.55 -0.96 -9.90
CA CYS A 9 -0.40 -1.99 -10.92
C CYS A 9 -0.99 -3.35 -10.48
N ASP A 10 -0.91 -4.37 -11.34
CA ASP A 10 -1.42 -5.72 -11.09
C ASP A 10 -0.53 -6.61 -10.19
N HIS A 11 0.50 -6.07 -9.54
CA HIS A 11 1.35 -6.85 -8.64
C HIS A 11 0.56 -7.33 -7.42
N GLU A 12 0.54 -8.65 -7.20
CA GLU A 12 -0.15 -9.29 -6.08
C GLU A 12 0.83 -9.57 -4.94
N VAL A 13 0.44 -9.21 -3.72
CA VAL A 13 1.19 -9.50 -2.50
C VAL A 13 0.35 -10.40 -1.62
N ARG A 14 0.95 -11.50 -1.16
CA ARG A 14 0.36 -12.45 -0.21
C ARG A 14 0.97 -12.25 1.16
N ALA A 15 0.12 -12.17 2.19
CA ALA A 15 0.55 -11.95 3.56
C ALA A 15 -0.41 -12.55 4.59
N GLU A 16 0.05 -12.75 5.82
CA GLU A 16 -0.78 -13.19 6.95
C GLU A 16 -1.50 -12.00 7.59
N THR A 17 -0.79 -10.89 7.80
CA THR A 17 -1.33 -9.66 8.39
C THR A 17 -1.25 -8.49 7.40
N PHE A 18 -1.96 -7.40 7.71
CA PHE A 18 -1.89 -6.18 6.92
C PHE A 18 -0.50 -5.53 7.04
N GLU A 19 0.10 -5.60 8.22
CA GLU A 19 1.45 -5.12 8.49
C GLU A 19 2.47 -5.84 7.61
N ASP A 20 2.42 -7.18 7.55
CA ASP A 20 3.29 -7.98 6.67
C ASP A 20 3.06 -7.62 5.20
N TRP A 21 1.80 -7.42 4.79
CA TRP A 21 1.46 -6.99 3.44
C TRP A 21 2.12 -5.65 3.10
N MET A 22 2.11 -4.69 4.03
CA MET A 22 2.76 -3.39 3.83
C MET A 22 4.28 -3.52 3.74
N GLU A 23 4.90 -4.32 4.59
CA GLU A 23 6.35 -4.53 4.55
C GLU A 23 6.80 -5.16 3.23
N LEU A 24 5.98 -6.05 2.67
CA LEU A 24 6.22 -6.69 1.38
C LEU A 24 5.90 -5.77 0.19
N LEU A 25 4.86 -4.94 0.29
CA LEU A 25 4.47 -4.01 -0.78
C LEU A 25 5.43 -2.80 -0.88
N LYS A 26 5.92 -2.30 0.25
CA LYS A 26 6.80 -1.12 0.31
C LYS A 26 8.01 -1.19 -0.64
N PRO A 27 8.83 -2.26 -0.68
CA PRO A 27 9.94 -2.35 -1.61
C PRO A 27 9.49 -2.37 -3.07
N HIS A 28 8.34 -2.97 -3.37
CA HIS A 28 7.75 -2.94 -4.72
C HIS A 28 7.40 -1.50 -5.13
N CYS A 29 6.63 -0.77 -4.31
CA CYS A 29 6.29 0.63 -4.58
C CYS A 29 7.53 1.53 -4.68
N SER A 30 8.55 1.32 -3.84
CA SER A 30 9.77 2.14 -3.90
C SER A 30 10.59 1.92 -5.16
N LYS A 31 10.53 0.72 -5.77
CA LYS A 31 11.35 0.36 -6.92
C LYS A 31 10.61 0.59 -8.23
N GLU A 32 9.41 0.03 -8.35
CA GLU A 32 8.62 0.02 -9.59
C GLU A 32 7.76 1.29 -9.72
N HIS A 33 7.48 1.98 -8.60
CA HIS A 33 6.66 3.20 -8.56
C HIS A 33 7.41 4.37 -7.90
N SER A 34 8.73 4.41 -8.07
CA SER A 34 9.60 5.43 -7.47
C SER A 34 9.20 6.87 -7.85
N GLU A 35 8.72 7.10 -9.07
CA GLU A 35 8.21 8.42 -9.51
C GLU A 35 6.97 8.85 -8.71
N PHE A 36 6.02 7.94 -8.50
CA PHE A 36 4.83 8.21 -7.68
C PHE A 36 5.24 8.50 -6.23
N MET A 37 6.17 7.71 -5.67
CA MET A 37 6.69 7.95 -4.32
C MET A 37 7.37 9.32 -4.21
N ASN A 38 8.14 9.73 -5.22
CA ASN A 38 8.77 11.05 -5.29
C ASN A 38 7.75 12.18 -5.44
N MET A 39 6.66 11.98 -6.18
CA MET A 39 5.57 12.94 -6.29
C MET A 39 4.89 13.15 -4.93
N GLN A 40 4.56 12.06 -4.23
CA GLN A 40 3.99 12.11 -2.89
C GLN A 40 4.96 12.76 -1.87
N ALA A 41 6.28 12.58 -2.03
CA ALA A 41 7.30 13.19 -1.19
C ALA A 41 7.40 14.72 -1.35
N LYS A 42 6.93 15.28 -2.48
CA LYS A 42 6.99 16.72 -2.77
C LYS A 42 5.77 17.50 -2.25
N LYS A 43 4.72 16.80 -1.81
CA LYS A 43 3.52 17.42 -1.26
C LYS A 43 3.80 18.08 0.10
N PRO A 44 3.00 19.08 0.52
CA PRO A 44 3.05 19.61 1.88
C PRO A 44 2.91 18.48 2.91
N LYS A 45 3.65 18.58 4.02
CA LYS A 45 3.65 17.52 5.05
C LYS A 45 2.26 17.17 5.57
N GLU A 46 1.40 18.16 5.77
CA GLU A 46 0.03 17.94 6.23
C GLU A 46 -0.80 17.13 5.24
N GLU A 47 -0.73 17.47 3.94
CA GLU A 47 -1.39 16.74 2.86
C GLU A 47 -0.86 15.32 2.75
N GLN A 48 0.47 15.15 2.83
CA GLN A 48 1.11 13.83 2.80
C GLN A 48 0.62 12.94 3.95
N MET A 49 0.55 13.46 5.17
CA MET A 49 0.10 12.67 6.33
C MET A 49 -1.38 12.28 6.21
N ALA A 50 -2.24 13.20 5.74
CA ALA A 50 -3.64 12.91 5.51
C ALA A 50 -3.85 11.84 4.44
N GLU A 51 -3.12 11.93 3.33
CA GLU A 51 -3.19 10.95 2.23
C GLU A 51 -2.64 9.59 2.63
N ILE A 52 -1.50 9.53 3.32
CA ILE A 52 -0.95 8.27 3.84
C ILE A 52 -1.95 7.64 4.81
N GLN A 53 -2.52 8.40 5.74
CA GLN A 53 -3.49 7.85 6.70
C GLN A 53 -4.74 7.31 6.00
N LYS A 54 -5.25 8.02 5.00
CA LYS A 54 -6.39 7.55 4.20
C LYS A 54 -6.03 6.28 3.43
N TRP A 55 -4.88 6.26 2.77
CA TRP A 55 -4.39 5.10 2.02
C TRP A 55 -4.21 3.87 2.91
N MET A 56 -3.67 4.05 4.12
CA MET A 56 -3.54 3.00 5.13
C MET A 56 -4.91 2.42 5.52
N ASN A 57 -5.88 3.28 5.84
CA ASN A 57 -7.21 2.85 6.26
C ASN A 57 -7.96 2.11 5.14
N ASP A 58 -7.92 2.67 3.93
CA ASP A 58 -8.60 2.10 2.76
C ASP A 58 -7.99 0.72 2.40
N ASN A 59 -6.67 0.60 2.43
CA ASN A 59 -5.99 -0.67 2.14
C ASN A 59 -6.15 -1.69 3.26
N LYS A 60 -6.14 -1.25 4.53
CA LYS A 60 -6.43 -2.16 5.64
C LYS A 60 -7.82 -2.75 5.49
N LYS A 61 -8.82 -1.93 5.18
CA LYS A 61 -10.19 -2.40 4.93
C LYS A 61 -10.23 -3.39 3.76
N ARG A 62 -9.57 -3.07 2.64
CA ARG A 62 -9.51 -3.97 1.48
C ARG A 62 -8.85 -5.30 1.79
N PHE A 63 -7.79 -5.30 2.60
CA PHE A 63 -7.10 -6.49 3.06
C PHE A 63 -8.00 -7.31 3.99
N ASP A 64 -8.65 -6.65 4.95
CA ASP A 64 -9.58 -7.29 5.87
C ASP A 64 -10.76 -7.95 5.12
N ASP A 65 -11.25 -7.30 4.06
CA ASP A 65 -12.34 -7.79 3.19
C ASP A 65 -11.90 -8.92 2.22
N GLN A 66 -10.59 -9.22 2.06
CA GLN A 66 -10.14 -10.35 1.24
C GLN A 66 -10.50 -11.69 1.90
N PRO A 67 -10.88 -12.71 1.10
CA PRO A 67 -11.03 -14.06 1.59
C PRO A 67 -9.68 -14.58 2.13
N ILE A 68 -9.76 -15.46 3.12
CA ILE A 68 -8.59 -16.22 3.57
C ILE A 68 -8.45 -17.41 2.61
N ASP A 69 -7.34 -17.44 1.87
CA ASP A 69 -6.85 -18.61 1.14
C ASP A 69 -6.44 -19.71 2.12
#